data_AF-A0A7Z1GTV8-F1
#
_entry.id   AF-A0A7Z1GTV8-F1
#
_cell.length_a   1.000
_cell.length_b   1.000
_cell.length_c   1.000
_cell.angle_alpha   90.00
_cell.angle_beta   90.00
_cell.angle_gamma   90.00
#
_symmetry.space_group_name_H-M   'P 1'
#
loop_
_entity.id
_entity.type
_entity.pdbx_description
1 polymer ?
#
loop_
_entity_poly.entity_id
_entity_poly.type
_entity_poly.pdbx_seq_one_letter_code
_entity_poly.pdbx_strand_id
1 'polypeptide(L)'
;MTNKEFVLEVIRIIRGNPVYKIAMALLASGAAVIGAAPWWNNLLTPVVAKYFNVKISDPSTSIGLGLIALAMILTLINMRHIHNLETLKVSSNPLSEEVQRNHSDDAFFRFRAEAEKSALSILRRLIDKHFGIHAADPVLAPIGTQVRYGDEQAVFQYVDTIVVGPLPHQVKLDFFTLLGDSTGQPLAYKFIRIYEALVVEAERKSKTQLVNGTPLSQAFYNITHSSMQPLRKQAYWEAYV
;
A
#
# COMPACT_ATOMS: atom_id res chain seq x y z
N MET A 1 16.70 -4.95 -16.06
CA MET A 1 17.63 -6.06 -15.75
C MET A 1 18.32 -6.48 -17.02
N THR A 2 19.64 -6.36 -17.07
CA THR A 2 20.45 -6.74 -18.22
C THR A 2 20.73 -8.24 -18.21
N ASN A 3 20.91 -8.87 -19.38
CA ASN A 3 21.24 -10.30 -19.48
C ASN A 3 22.48 -10.70 -18.66
N LYS A 4 23.41 -9.76 -18.42
CA LYS A 4 24.58 -9.96 -17.55
C LYS A 4 24.22 -10.08 -16.07
N GLU A 5 23.27 -9.28 -15.59
CA GLU A 5 22.81 -9.33 -14.20
C GLU A 5 22.10 -10.65 -13.90
N PHE A 6 21.28 -11.14 -14.84
CA PHE A 6 20.63 -12.45 -14.72
C PHE A 6 21.63 -13.59 -14.65
N VAL A 7 22.63 -13.60 -15.55
CA VAL A 7 23.69 -14.63 -15.57
C VAL A 7 24.55 -14.58 -14.30
N LEU A 8 24.88 -13.40 -13.79
CA LEU A 8 25.63 -13.24 -12.55
C LEU A 8 24.84 -13.70 -11.32
N GLU A 9 23.54 -13.42 -11.26
CA GLU A 9 22.68 -13.85 -10.16
C GLU A 9 22.52 -15.38 -10.16
N VAL A 10 22.34 -15.97 -11.34
CA VAL A 10 22.32 -17.42 -11.54
C VAL A 10 23.65 -18.03 -11.08
N ILE A 11 24.80 -17.48 -11.49
CA ILE A 11 26.14 -17.94 -11.04
C ILE A 11 26.31 -17.81 -9.52
N ARG A 12 25.75 -16.76 -8.91
CA ARG A 12 25.87 -16.49 -7.47
C ARG A 12 25.04 -17.47 -6.64
N ILE A 13 23.82 -17.77 -7.06
CA ILE A 13 22.94 -18.81 -6.49
C ILE A 13 23.60 -20.19 -6.63
N ILE A 14 24.24 -20.42 -7.79
CA ILE A 14 24.95 -21.66 -8.11
C ILE A 14 26.19 -21.89 -7.22
N ARG A 15 26.92 -20.85 -6.82
CA ARG A 15 28.21 -20.94 -6.10
C ARG A 15 28.10 -21.47 -4.66
N GLY A 16 26.91 -21.39 -4.05
CA GLY A 16 26.67 -21.74 -2.64
C GLY A 16 26.24 -23.19 -2.36
N ASN A 17 25.85 -23.96 -3.38
CA ASN A 17 25.23 -25.27 -3.17
C ASN A 17 26.27 -26.42 -3.25
N PRO A 18 26.46 -27.23 -2.19
CA PRO A 18 27.42 -28.34 -2.20
C PRO A 18 27.13 -29.38 -3.29
N VAL A 19 25.86 -29.58 -3.67
CA VAL A 19 25.45 -30.50 -4.74
C VAL A 19 25.96 -30.06 -6.10
N TYR A 20 26.05 -28.74 -6.34
CA TYR A 20 26.57 -28.20 -7.60
C TYR A 20 28.09 -28.38 -7.71
N LYS A 21 28.83 -28.26 -6.60
CA LYS A 21 30.27 -28.54 -6.59
C LYS A 21 30.55 -30.01 -6.94
N ILE A 22 29.70 -30.92 -6.47
CA ILE A 22 29.75 -32.35 -6.80
C ILE A 22 29.41 -32.56 -8.28
N ALA A 23 28.34 -31.95 -8.80
CA ALA A 23 27.96 -32.05 -10.21
C ALA A 23 29.05 -31.52 -11.16
N MET A 24 29.67 -30.38 -10.83
CA MET A 24 30.80 -29.83 -11.61
C MET A 24 32.05 -30.70 -11.54
N ALA A 25 32.34 -31.30 -10.38
CA ALA A 25 33.45 -32.24 -10.25
C ALA A 25 33.20 -33.51 -11.10
N LEU A 26 31.96 -34.01 -11.13
CA LEU A 26 31.56 -35.16 -11.96
C LEU A 26 31.59 -34.83 -13.46
N LEU A 27 31.13 -33.64 -13.88
CA LEU A 27 31.22 -33.18 -15.28
C LEU A 27 32.68 -33.01 -15.72
N ALA A 28 33.51 -32.36 -14.91
CA ALA A 28 34.93 -32.19 -15.20
C ALA A 28 35.67 -33.53 -15.25
N SER A 29 35.35 -34.46 -14.34
CA SER A 29 35.92 -35.81 -14.33
C SER A 29 35.46 -36.64 -15.53
N GLY A 30 34.17 -36.59 -15.87
CA GLY A 30 33.62 -37.30 -17.04
C GLY A 30 34.17 -36.77 -18.36
N ALA A 31 34.29 -35.44 -18.50
CA ALA A 31 34.92 -34.80 -19.65
C ALA A 31 36.42 -35.10 -19.76
N ALA A 32 37.13 -35.21 -18.62
CA ALA A 32 38.54 -35.61 -18.60
C ALA A 32 38.75 -37.11 -18.93
N VAL A 33 37.78 -37.96 -18.62
CA VAL A 33 37.81 -39.40 -18.98
C VAL A 33 37.48 -39.60 -20.47
N ILE A 34 36.56 -38.82 -21.05
CA ILE A 34 36.22 -38.88 -22.49
C ILE A 34 37.30 -38.18 -23.34
N GLY A 35 37.81 -37.05 -22.88
CA GLY A 35 38.87 -36.31 -23.53
C GLY A 35 40.24 -36.77 -23.02
N ALA A 36 40.82 -37.79 -23.64
CA ALA A 36 42.19 -38.23 -23.40
C ALA A 36 43.20 -37.08 -23.67
N ALA A 37 43.38 -36.19 -22.70
CA ALA A 37 44.42 -35.18 -22.63
C ALA A 37 45.46 -35.66 -21.60
N PRO A 38 46.65 -36.13 -22.02
CA PRO A 38 47.63 -36.78 -21.14
C PRO A 38 48.08 -35.96 -19.92
N TRP A 39 47.97 -34.63 -20.00
CA TRP A 39 48.40 -33.72 -18.94
C TRP A 39 47.42 -33.62 -17.75
N TRP A 40 46.14 -33.98 -17.94
CA TRP A 40 45.11 -33.91 -16.89
C TRP A 40 45.12 -35.11 -15.93
N ASN A 41 45.60 -36.28 -16.38
CA ASN A 41 45.68 -37.49 -15.56
C ASN A 41 46.53 -37.29 -14.30
N ASN A 42 47.56 -36.43 -14.36
CA ASN A 42 48.45 -36.17 -13.24
C ASN A 42 47.81 -35.30 -12.13
N LEU A 43 46.79 -34.50 -12.45
CA LEU A 43 46.13 -33.59 -11.51
C LEU A 43 44.91 -34.20 -10.83
N LEU A 44 44.12 -35.01 -11.54
CA LEU A 44 42.87 -35.57 -11.03
C LEU A 44 43.06 -36.87 -10.26
N THR A 45 44.01 -37.73 -10.67
CA THR A 45 44.27 -39.01 -9.99
C THR A 45 44.54 -38.85 -8.48
N PRO A 46 45.33 -37.85 -8.03
CA PRO A 46 45.53 -37.60 -6.59
C PRO A 46 44.26 -37.14 -5.88
N VAL A 47 43.43 -36.33 -6.53
CA VAL A 47 42.20 -35.77 -5.94
C VAL A 47 41.14 -36.85 -5.81
N VAL A 48 40.92 -37.66 -6.84
CA VAL A 48 39.94 -38.77 -6.80
C VAL A 48 40.38 -39.85 -5.84
N ALA A 49 41.67 -40.21 -5.79
CA ALA A 49 42.19 -41.16 -4.82
C ALA A 49 41.98 -40.67 -3.38
N LYS A 50 42.20 -39.37 -3.12
CA LYS A 50 42.06 -38.77 -1.78
C LYS A 50 40.61 -38.73 -1.28
N TYR A 51 39.64 -38.44 -2.15
CA TYR A 51 38.26 -38.23 -1.74
C TYR A 51 37.35 -39.44 -1.95
N PHE A 52 37.70 -40.35 -2.86
CA PHE A 52 36.83 -41.47 -3.25
C PHE A 52 37.51 -42.85 -3.16
N ASN A 53 38.82 -42.92 -2.88
CA ASN A 53 39.59 -44.16 -2.69
C ASN A 53 39.45 -45.17 -3.85
N VAL A 54 39.29 -44.68 -5.09
CA VAL A 54 39.17 -45.50 -6.31
C VAL A 54 40.47 -45.41 -7.12
N LYS A 55 41.08 -46.54 -7.48
CA LYS A 55 42.19 -46.62 -8.45
C LYS A 55 41.61 -46.76 -9.86
N ILE A 56 41.84 -45.76 -10.73
CA ILE A 56 41.36 -45.77 -12.12
C ILE A 56 42.40 -46.51 -12.96
N SER A 57 42.12 -47.76 -13.33
CA SER A 57 43.08 -48.64 -14.04
C SER A 57 42.91 -48.68 -15.56
N ASP A 58 41.90 -48.03 -16.14
CA ASP A 58 41.88 -47.65 -17.57
C ASP A 58 40.63 -46.78 -17.84
N PRO A 59 40.75 -45.58 -18.45
CA PRO A 59 39.61 -44.71 -18.71
C PRO A 59 38.81 -45.23 -19.91
N SER A 60 37.73 -45.99 -19.67
CA SER A 60 36.78 -46.34 -20.74
C SER A 60 35.83 -45.18 -21.00
N THR A 61 35.57 -44.88 -22.27
CA THR A 61 34.62 -43.84 -22.73
C THR A 61 33.26 -43.97 -22.07
N SER A 62 32.83 -45.20 -21.78
CA SER A 62 31.57 -45.52 -21.10
C SER A 62 31.51 -45.01 -19.66
N ILE A 63 32.63 -45.06 -18.91
CA ILE A 63 32.69 -44.52 -17.53
C ILE A 63 32.59 -42.99 -17.56
N GLY A 64 33.26 -42.34 -18.51
CA GLY A 64 33.18 -40.88 -18.67
C GLY A 64 31.79 -40.41 -19.06
N LEU A 65 31.10 -41.12 -19.96
CA LEU A 65 29.71 -40.82 -20.33
C LEU A 65 28.76 -41.04 -19.14
N GLY A 66 28.99 -42.08 -18.34
CA GLY A 66 28.22 -42.34 -17.12
C GLY A 66 28.33 -41.21 -16.08
N LEU A 67 29.54 -40.66 -15.90
CA LEU A 67 29.78 -39.54 -14.98
C LEU A 67 29.09 -38.24 -15.45
N ILE A 68 29.11 -37.97 -16.76
CA ILE A 68 28.39 -36.82 -17.33
C ILE A 68 26.88 -36.98 -17.16
N ALA A 69 26.33 -38.17 -17.45
CA ALA A 69 24.91 -38.45 -17.29
C ALA A 69 24.47 -38.29 -15.82
N LEU A 70 25.24 -38.81 -14.87
CA LEU A 70 24.98 -38.69 -13.45
C LEU A 70 24.99 -37.22 -12.98
N ALA A 71 25.93 -36.43 -13.50
CA ALA A 71 26.00 -35.01 -13.17
C ALA A 71 24.80 -34.21 -13.71
N MET A 72 24.34 -34.51 -14.92
CA MET A 72 23.12 -33.91 -15.49
C MET A 72 21.89 -34.28 -14.65
N ILE A 73 21.74 -35.54 -14.24
CA ILE A 73 20.63 -36.00 -13.39
C ILE A 73 20.64 -35.27 -12.05
N LEU A 74 21.78 -35.19 -11.38
CA LEU A 74 21.92 -34.46 -10.11
C LEU A 74 21.56 -32.97 -10.24
N THR A 75 21.96 -32.35 -11.36
CA THR A 75 21.63 -30.94 -11.64
C THR A 75 20.13 -30.73 -11.85
N LEU A 76 19.47 -31.63 -12.59
CA LEU A 76 18.02 -31.59 -12.80
C LEU A 76 17.23 -31.81 -11.51
N ILE A 77 17.65 -32.75 -10.66
CA ILE A 77 17.01 -33.00 -9.36
C ILE A 77 17.14 -31.76 -8.46
N ASN A 78 18.32 -31.13 -8.43
CA ASN A 78 18.57 -29.95 -7.61
C ASN A 78 17.75 -28.74 -8.11
N MET A 79 17.65 -28.55 -9.43
CA MET A 79 16.77 -27.52 -10.02
C MET A 79 15.30 -27.74 -9.62
N ARG A 80 14.82 -28.98 -9.69
CA ARG A 80 13.44 -29.32 -9.27
C ARG A 80 13.23 -29.10 -7.77
N HIS A 81 14.21 -29.42 -6.95
CA HIS A 81 14.14 -29.20 -5.50
C HIS A 81 14.08 -27.71 -5.14
N ILE A 82 14.92 -26.86 -5.78
CA ILE A 82 14.89 -25.41 -5.59
C ILE A 82 13.55 -24.84 -6.02
N HIS A 83 13.02 -25.26 -7.17
CA HIS A 83 11.72 -24.81 -7.65
C HIS A 83 10.57 -25.22 -6.70
N ASN A 84 10.62 -26.42 -6.14
CA ASN A 84 9.66 -26.87 -5.13
C ASN A 84 9.76 -26.04 -3.84
N LEU A 85 10.97 -25.65 -3.41
CA LEU A 85 11.15 -24.78 -2.24
C LEU A 85 10.65 -23.35 -2.51
N GLU A 86 10.83 -22.82 -3.71
CA GLU A 86 10.32 -21.49 -4.09
C GLU A 86 8.79 -21.47 -4.19
N THR A 87 8.19 -22.49 -4.80
CA THR A 87 6.73 -22.63 -4.88
C THR A 87 6.09 -22.83 -3.50
N LEU A 88 6.72 -23.59 -2.61
CA LEU A 88 6.28 -23.74 -1.23
C LEU A 88 6.34 -22.41 -0.45
N LYS A 89 7.36 -21.57 -0.66
CA LYS A 89 7.45 -20.21 -0.07
C LYS A 89 6.36 -19.27 -0.57
N VAL A 90 5.94 -19.42 -1.83
CA VAL A 90 4.85 -18.63 -2.41
C VAL A 90 3.48 -19.11 -1.92
N SER A 91 3.29 -20.43 -1.73
CA SER A 91 2.02 -21.00 -1.29
C SER A 91 1.79 -20.92 0.24
N SER A 92 2.85 -20.76 1.04
CA SER A 92 2.77 -20.82 2.50
C SER A 92 2.78 -19.45 3.21
N ASN A 93 2.34 -18.35 2.56
CA ASN A 93 2.61 -17.00 3.06
C ASN A 93 1.38 -16.25 3.61
N PRO A 94 0.86 -16.61 4.80
CA PRO A 94 -0.14 -15.81 5.51
C PRO A 94 0.38 -14.40 5.85
N LEU A 95 1.71 -14.23 5.94
CA LEU A 95 2.37 -12.92 6.05
C LEU A 95 2.08 -11.99 4.87
N SER A 96 1.81 -12.49 3.65
CA SER A 96 1.56 -11.61 2.50
C SER A 96 0.17 -10.96 2.55
N GLU A 97 -0.85 -11.70 2.97
CA GLU A 97 -2.19 -11.15 3.16
C GLU A 97 -2.26 -10.24 4.39
N GLU A 98 -1.62 -10.61 5.49
CA GLU A 98 -1.59 -9.80 6.71
C GLU A 98 -0.82 -8.49 6.49
N VAL A 99 0.32 -8.53 5.80
CA VAL A 99 1.06 -7.32 5.38
C VAL A 99 0.25 -6.48 4.39
N GLN A 100 -0.49 -7.08 3.45
CA GLN A 100 -1.39 -6.34 2.55
C GLN A 100 -2.56 -5.70 3.29
N ARG A 101 -3.17 -6.40 4.26
CA ARG A 101 -4.22 -5.84 5.13
C ARG A 101 -3.65 -4.68 5.96
N ASN A 102 -2.50 -4.86 6.60
CA ASN A 102 -1.84 -3.82 7.39
C ASN A 102 -1.51 -2.59 6.53
N HIS A 103 -0.99 -2.77 5.31
CA HIS A 103 -0.75 -1.66 4.39
C HIS A 103 -2.03 -0.97 3.92
N SER A 104 -3.08 -1.73 3.61
CA SER A 104 -4.41 -1.19 3.27
C SER A 104 -5.01 -0.41 4.45
N ASP A 105 -4.74 -0.87 5.66
CA ASP A 105 -5.22 -0.26 6.89
C ASP A 105 -4.49 1.05 7.17
N ASP A 106 -3.16 1.05 7.09
CA ASP A 106 -2.33 2.25 7.17
C ASP A 106 -2.71 3.29 6.10
N ALA A 107 -2.96 2.85 4.87
CA ALA A 107 -3.39 3.74 3.80
C ALA A 107 -4.74 4.40 4.10
N PHE A 108 -5.70 3.63 4.63
CA PHE A 108 -6.99 4.17 5.05
C PHE A 108 -6.86 5.15 6.21
N PHE A 109 -6.06 4.84 7.24
CA PHE A 109 -5.87 5.75 8.37
C PHE A 109 -5.22 7.08 7.95
N ARG A 110 -4.24 7.03 7.04
CA ARG A 110 -3.64 8.24 6.46
C ARG A 110 -4.65 9.06 5.66
N PHE A 111 -5.41 8.39 4.79
CA PHE A 111 -6.46 9.04 4.00
C PHE A 111 -7.51 9.70 4.89
N ARG A 112 -8.00 8.98 5.91
CA ARG A 112 -8.94 9.50 6.91
C ARG A 112 -8.37 10.73 7.61
N ALA A 113 -7.15 10.65 8.14
CA ALA A 113 -6.54 11.76 8.86
C ALA A 113 -6.39 13.02 7.98
N GLU A 114 -6.00 12.84 6.72
CA GLU A 114 -5.88 13.97 5.77
C GLU A 114 -7.24 14.55 5.40
N ALA A 115 -8.24 13.70 5.17
CA ALA A 115 -9.61 14.11 4.87
C ALA A 115 -10.25 14.86 6.04
N GLU A 116 -10.14 14.35 7.27
CA GLU A 116 -10.67 14.98 8.47
C GLU A 116 -9.97 16.32 8.76
N LYS A 117 -8.65 16.38 8.63
CA LYS A 117 -7.88 17.62 8.78
C LYS A 117 -8.28 18.67 7.74
N SER A 118 -8.41 18.26 6.48
CA SER A 118 -8.85 19.13 5.39
C SER A 118 -10.28 19.63 5.60
N ALA A 119 -11.19 18.73 6.00
CA ALA A 119 -12.58 19.05 6.31
C ALA A 119 -12.69 20.08 7.46
N LEU A 120 -11.96 19.85 8.56
CA LEU A 120 -11.93 20.78 9.69
C LEU A 120 -11.36 22.15 9.30
N SER A 121 -10.29 22.17 8.50
CA SER A 121 -9.70 23.42 7.99
C SER A 121 -10.69 24.21 7.14
N ILE A 122 -11.43 23.54 6.27
CA ILE A 122 -12.48 24.17 5.43
C ILE A 122 -13.60 24.72 6.29
N LEU A 123 -14.09 23.97 7.28
CA LEU A 123 -15.13 24.43 8.20
C LEU A 123 -14.67 25.66 8.99
N ARG A 124 -13.45 25.67 9.51
CA ARG A 124 -12.87 26.84 10.18
C ARG A 124 -12.84 28.06 9.27
N ARG A 125 -12.38 27.91 8.02
CA ARG A 125 -12.35 29.01 7.04
C ARG A 125 -13.75 29.51 6.69
N LEU A 126 -14.72 28.60 6.58
CA LEU A 126 -16.11 28.95 6.34
C LEU A 126 -16.68 29.76 7.51
N ILE A 127 -16.50 29.26 8.74
CA ILE A 127 -16.97 29.93 9.95
C ILE A 127 -16.32 31.30 10.08
N ASP A 128 -15.01 31.43 9.84
CA ASP A 128 -14.35 32.72 9.95
C ASP A 128 -14.92 33.77 8.98
N LYS A 129 -15.19 33.38 7.73
CA LYS A 129 -15.84 34.24 6.74
C LYS A 129 -17.28 34.58 7.11
N HIS A 130 -18.05 33.56 7.50
CA HIS A 130 -19.45 33.73 7.88
C HIS A 130 -19.59 34.61 9.12
N PHE A 131 -18.75 34.36 10.13
CA PHE A 131 -18.67 35.16 11.33
C PHE A 131 -18.22 36.59 11.04
N GLY A 132 -17.35 36.82 10.05
CA GLY A 132 -17.00 38.16 9.58
C GLY A 132 -18.19 38.99 9.08
N ILE A 133 -19.27 38.34 8.62
CA ILE A 133 -20.51 38.99 8.19
C ILE A 133 -21.48 39.15 9.36
N HIS A 134 -21.60 38.11 10.20
CA HIS A 134 -22.61 38.00 11.24
C HIS A 134 -22.05 38.18 12.67
N ALA A 135 -20.95 38.94 12.82
CA ALA A 135 -20.22 39.05 14.09
C ALA A 135 -21.05 39.61 15.25
N ALA A 136 -22.06 40.43 14.93
CA ALA A 136 -22.94 41.06 15.89
C ALA A 136 -24.16 40.20 16.28
N ASP A 137 -24.37 39.05 15.64
CA ASP A 137 -25.48 38.15 16.00
C ASP A 137 -25.26 37.59 17.42
N PRO A 138 -26.21 37.77 18.35
CA PRO A 138 -26.01 37.43 19.76
C PRO A 138 -25.88 35.92 20.01
N VAL A 139 -26.37 35.08 19.09
CA VAL A 139 -26.26 33.62 19.18
C VAL A 139 -24.90 33.17 18.63
N LEU A 140 -24.45 33.76 17.51
CA LEU A 140 -23.20 33.38 16.85
C LEU A 140 -21.95 34.03 17.46
N ALA A 141 -22.06 35.22 18.03
CA ALA A 141 -20.96 35.97 18.64
C ALA A 141 -20.10 35.17 19.63
N PRO A 142 -20.66 34.53 20.67
CA PRO A 142 -19.86 33.79 21.63
C PRO A 142 -19.16 32.58 20.99
N ILE A 143 -19.85 31.84 20.12
CA ILE A 143 -19.34 30.60 19.52
C ILE A 143 -18.27 30.92 18.45
N GLY A 144 -18.54 31.90 17.58
CA GLY A 144 -17.60 32.32 16.53
C GLY A 144 -16.29 32.85 17.09
N THR A 145 -16.34 33.52 18.25
CA THR A 145 -15.14 33.97 18.96
C THR A 145 -14.31 32.79 19.46
N GLN A 146 -14.94 31.75 20.04
CA GLN A 146 -14.24 30.54 20.48
C GLN A 146 -13.58 29.80 19.31
N VAL A 147 -14.26 29.70 18.17
CA VAL A 147 -13.68 29.12 16.94
C VAL A 147 -12.40 29.85 16.53
N ARG A 148 -12.40 31.19 16.57
CA ARG A 148 -11.21 32.01 16.25
C ARG A 148 -10.06 31.84 17.24
N TYR A 149 -10.35 31.54 18.50
CA TYR A 149 -9.33 31.17 19.49
C TYR A 149 -8.84 29.73 19.37
N GLY A 150 -9.34 28.97 18.39
CA GLY A 150 -8.85 27.64 18.06
C GLY A 150 -9.63 26.49 18.71
N ASP A 151 -10.78 26.76 19.34
CA ASP A 151 -11.62 25.71 19.91
C ASP A 151 -12.27 24.87 18.81
N GLU A 152 -11.92 23.58 18.77
CA GLU A 152 -12.47 22.61 17.82
C GLU A 152 -13.91 22.24 18.12
N GLN A 153 -14.31 22.16 19.39
CA GLN A 153 -15.70 21.84 19.74
C GLN A 153 -16.63 22.97 19.31
N ALA A 154 -16.18 24.21 19.46
CA ALA A 154 -16.90 25.38 18.99
C ALA A 154 -17.15 25.37 17.47
N VAL A 155 -16.28 24.73 16.67
CA VAL A 155 -16.50 24.59 15.21
C VAL A 155 -17.78 23.80 14.94
N PHE A 156 -17.94 22.66 15.61
CA PHE A 156 -19.11 21.80 15.44
C PHE A 156 -20.35 22.45 16.03
N GLN A 157 -20.24 23.09 17.20
CA GLN A 157 -21.33 23.84 17.81
C GLN A 157 -21.81 24.98 16.89
N TYR A 158 -20.90 25.67 16.21
CA TYR A 158 -21.25 26.72 15.26
C TYR A 158 -22.06 26.15 14.09
N VAL A 159 -21.61 25.04 13.49
CA VAL A 159 -22.34 24.35 12.42
C VAL A 159 -23.73 23.93 12.88
N ASP A 160 -23.84 23.33 14.06
CA ASP A 160 -25.12 22.88 14.61
C ASP A 160 -26.07 24.05 14.87
N THR A 161 -25.53 25.18 15.33
CA THR A 161 -26.30 26.42 15.54
C THR A 161 -26.84 26.96 14.21
N ILE A 162 -26.05 26.90 13.13
CA ILE A 162 -26.52 27.26 11.79
C ILE A 162 -27.64 26.33 11.31
N VAL A 163 -27.40 25.02 11.36
CA VAL A 163 -28.31 24.03 10.76
C VAL A 163 -29.59 23.90 11.58
N VAL A 164 -29.46 23.69 12.90
CA VAL A 164 -30.56 23.32 13.80
C VAL A 164 -31.08 24.53 14.58
N GLY A 165 -30.25 25.55 14.83
CA GLY A 165 -30.60 26.69 15.67
C GLY A 165 -31.64 27.64 15.05
N PRO A 166 -32.26 28.49 15.88
CA PRO A 166 -33.32 29.42 15.48
C PRO A 166 -32.76 30.70 14.82
N LEU A 167 -31.89 30.54 13.82
CA LEU A 167 -31.29 31.66 13.11
C LEU A 167 -32.14 32.11 11.91
N PRO A 168 -32.09 33.39 11.53
CA PRO A 168 -32.78 33.90 10.35
C PRO A 168 -32.36 33.13 9.08
N HIS A 169 -33.30 32.97 8.15
CA HIS A 169 -33.07 32.24 6.90
C HIS A 169 -31.85 32.77 6.13
N GLN A 170 -31.67 34.10 6.07
CA GLN A 170 -30.56 34.70 5.36
C GLN A 170 -29.20 34.31 5.97
N VAL A 171 -29.09 34.29 7.30
CA VAL A 171 -27.85 33.88 8.00
C VAL A 171 -27.52 32.43 7.62
N LYS A 172 -28.52 31.55 7.61
CA LYS A 172 -28.31 30.16 7.16
C LYS A 172 -27.91 30.08 5.69
N LEU A 173 -28.55 30.85 4.81
CA LEU A 173 -28.24 30.86 3.38
C LEU A 173 -26.81 31.35 3.10
N ASP A 174 -26.36 32.39 3.79
CA ASP A 174 -25.00 32.90 3.64
C ASP A 174 -23.97 31.80 3.94
N PHE A 175 -24.19 31.00 4.99
CA PHE A 175 -23.32 29.87 5.31
C PHE A 175 -23.18 28.85 4.17
N PHE A 176 -24.26 28.59 3.42
CA PHE A 176 -24.27 27.65 2.30
C PHE A 176 -23.74 28.25 0.99
N THR A 177 -23.70 29.57 0.85
CA THR A 177 -23.29 30.26 -0.39
C THR A 177 -21.85 30.78 -0.35
N LEU A 178 -21.25 30.92 0.84
CA LEU A 178 -19.94 31.55 0.99
C LEU A 178 -18.81 30.83 0.25
N LEU A 179 -18.18 31.57 -0.65
CA LEU A 179 -17.05 31.12 -1.44
C LEU A 179 -15.74 31.26 -0.66
N GLY A 180 -14.86 30.27 -0.83
CA GLY A 180 -13.60 30.22 -0.10
C GLY A 180 -12.37 30.56 -0.91
N ASP A 181 -12.43 30.44 -2.22
CA ASP A 181 -11.29 30.60 -3.14
C ASP A 181 -11.79 30.77 -4.58
N SER A 182 -10.84 30.86 -5.52
CA SER A 182 -11.07 31.08 -6.95
C SER A 182 -11.79 29.92 -7.67
N THR A 183 -12.04 28.79 -7.02
CA THR A 183 -12.74 27.66 -7.66
C THR A 183 -14.22 27.94 -7.91
N GLY A 184 -14.78 29.00 -7.31
CA GLY A 184 -16.19 29.35 -7.43
C GLY A 184 -17.14 28.41 -6.68
N GLN A 185 -16.63 27.41 -5.95
CA GLN A 185 -17.45 26.49 -5.16
C GLN A 185 -17.63 27.00 -3.71
N PRO A 186 -18.86 26.92 -3.16
CA PRO A 186 -19.10 27.23 -1.75
C PRO A 186 -18.29 26.34 -0.82
N LEU A 187 -17.85 26.91 0.32
CA LEU A 187 -17.00 26.18 1.25
C LEU A 187 -17.70 25.01 1.92
N ALA A 188 -18.97 25.18 2.29
CA ALA A 188 -19.74 24.10 2.86
C ALA A 188 -19.88 22.94 1.85
N TYR A 189 -20.10 23.24 0.55
CA TYR A 189 -20.10 22.23 -0.51
C TYR A 189 -18.78 21.46 -0.58
N LYS A 190 -17.63 22.15 -0.52
CA LYS A 190 -16.31 21.51 -0.51
C LYS A 190 -16.11 20.57 0.68
N PHE A 191 -16.53 21.01 1.87
CA PHE A 191 -16.50 20.17 3.06
C PHE A 191 -17.28 18.87 2.82
N ILE A 192 -18.51 18.97 2.31
CA ILE A 192 -19.35 17.80 2.03
C ILE A 192 -18.70 16.87 1.02
N ARG A 193 -18.12 17.39 -0.06
CA ARG A 193 -17.44 16.56 -1.08
C ARG A 193 -16.26 15.77 -0.53
N ILE A 194 -15.43 16.40 0.32
CA ILE A 194 -14.29 15.71 0.94
C ILE A 194 -14.79 14.63 1.90
N TYR A 195 -15.80 14.96 2.71
CA TYR A 195 -16.30 14.03 3.71
C TYR A 195 -17.09 12.87 3.10
N GLU A 196 -17.86 13.11 2.03
CA GLU A 196 -18.54 12.07 1.25
C GLU A 196 -17.53 11.07 0.67
N ALA A 197 -16.41 11.57 0.11
CA ALA A 197 -15.35 10.69 -0.37
C ALA A 197 -14.76 9.81 0.75
N LEU A 198 -14.67 10.34 1.98
CA LEU A 198 -14.27 9.56 3.15
C LEU A 198 -15.30 8.48 3.52
N VAL A 199 -16.59 8.82 3.52
CA VAL A 199 -17.68 7.87 3.82
C VAL A 199 -17.70 6.74 2.79
N VAL A 200 -17.66 7.06 1.50
CA VAL A 200 -17.65 6.07 0.40
C VAL A 200 -16.44 5.14 0.51
N GLU A 201 -15.25 5.67 0.79
CA GLU A 201 -14.05 4.86 0.95
C GLU A 201 -14.12 3.97 2.21
N ALA A 202 -14.72 4.47 3.29
CA ALA A 202 -14.95 3.70 4.50
C ALA A 202 -15.95 2.56 4.27
N GLU A 203 -17.01 2.78 3.51
CA GLU A 203 -17.94 1.74 3.08
C GLU A 203 -17.23 0.68 2.22
N ARG A 204 -16.47 1.12 1.21
CA ARG A 204 -15.72 0.23 0.31
C ARG A 204 -14.74 -0.68 1.06
N LYS A 205 -14.18 -0.22 2.18
CA LYS A 205 -13.23 -0.95 3.03
C LYS A 205 -13.86 -1.60 4.26
N SER A 206 -15.18 -1.55 4.43
CA SER A 206 -15.89 -2.07 5.62
C SER A 206 -15.40 -1.47 6.95
N LYS A 207 -15.15 -0.16 6.95
CA LYS A 207 -14.59 0.65 8.06
C LYS A 207 -15.49 1.82 8.46
N THR A 208 -16.78 1.75 8.15
CA THR A 208 -17.75 2.82 8.42
C THR A 208 -17.80 3.22 9.90
N GLN A 209 -17.60 2.27 10.82
CA GLN A 209 -17.51 2.51 12.26
C GLN A 209 -16.36 3.43 12.68
N LEU A 210 -15.33 3.60 11.84
CA LEU A 210 -14.21 4.50 12.11
C LEU A 210 -14.53 5.95 11.73
N VAL A 211 -15.55 6.18 10.91
CA VAL A 211 -15.93 7.51 10.42
C VAL A 211 -17.23 7.97 11.09
N ASN A 212 -18.20 7.08 11.21
CA ASN A 212 -19.49 7.35 11.82
C ASN A 212 -19.36 7.67 13.32
N GLY A 213 -20.16 8.61 13.80
CA GLY A 213 -20.18 9.01 15.21
C GLY A 213 -19.09 10.01 15.60
N THR A 214 -18.24 10.44 14.66
CA THR A 214 -17.33 11.57 14.88
C THR A 214 -18.07 12.91 14.77
N PRO A 215 -17.58 13.99 15.41
CA PRO A 215 -18.19 15.32 15.26
C PRO A 215 -18.25 15.81 13.80
N LEU A 216 -17.24 15.48 12.99
CA LEU A 216 -17.25 15.78 11.55
C LEU A 216 -18.33 15.00 10.79
N SER A 217 -18.54 13.73 11.15
CA SER A 217 -19.63 12.92 10.60
C SER A 217 -20.99 13.53 10.94
N GLN A 218 -21.17 13.99 12.17
CA GLN A 218 -22.39 14.69 12.57
C GLN A 218 -22.60 15.97 11.77
N ALA A 219 -21.57 16.81 11.64
CA ALA A 219 -21.64 18.03 10.84
C ALA A 219 -22.00 17.75 9.36
N PHE A 220 -21.41 16.69 8.78
CA PHE A 220 -21.75 16.21 7.44
C PHE A 220 -23.22 15.83 7.33
N TYR A 221 -23.73 14.99 8.24
CA TYR A 221 -25.13 14.56 8.22
C TYR A 221 -26.10 15.72 8.47
N ASN A 222 -25.75 16.67 9.34
CA ASN A 222 -26.55 17.87 9.60
C ASN A 222 -26.68 18.75 8.34
N ILE A 223 -25.56 19.04 7.67
CA ILE A 223 -25.56 19.88 6.46
C ILE A 223 -26.24 19.20 5.27
N THR A 224 -26.10 17.87 5.15
CA THR A 224 -26.74 17.08 4.08
C THR A 224 -28.18 16.66 4.38
N HIS A 225 -28.67 16.87 5.61
CA HIS A 225 -30.01 16.48 6.02
C HIS A 225 -31.10 17.02 5.07
N SER A 226 -32.19 16.29 4.91
CA SER A 226 -33.29 16.63 3.98
C SER A 226 -33.90 18.00 4.26
N SER A 227 -33.98 18.39 5.53
CA SER A 227 -34.48 19.72 5.95
C SER A 227 -33.65 20.89 5.40
N MET A 228 -32.38 20.66 5.05
CA MET A 228 -31.49 21.67 4.48
C MET A 228 -31.53 21.73 2.95
N GLN A 229 -32.30 20.85 2.29
CA GLN A 229 -32.46 20.84 0.83
C GLN A 229 -32.89 22.21 0.25
N PRO A 230 -33.83 22.98 0.86
CA PRO A 230 -34.19 24.30 0.35
C PRO A 230 -33.03 25.29 0.32
N LEU A 231 -32.14 25.25 1.33
CA LEU A 231 -30.94 26.09 1.39
C LEU A 231 -29.92 25.65 0.34
N ARG A 232 -29.69 24.34 0.18
CA ARG A 232 -28.80 23.80 -0.87
C ARG A 232 -29.29 24.13 -2.28
N LYS A 233 -30.61 24.12 -2.52
CA LYS A 233 -31.23 24.59 -3.77
C LYS A 233 -30.91 26.05 -4.05
N GLN A 234 -31.13 26.91 -3.06
CA GLN A 234 -30.84 28.35 -3.17
C GLN A 234 -29.33 28.64 -3.32
N ALA A 235 -28.48 27.76 -2.79
CA ALA A 235 -27.04 27.84 -2.94
C ALA A 235 -26.48 27.18 -4.22
N TYR A 236 -27.36 26.67 -5.10
CA TYR A 236 -26.99 26.02 -6.38
C TYR A 236 -26.11 24.76 -6.23
N TRP A 237 -26.34 23.94 -5.21
CA TRP A 237 -25.61 22.69 -5.02
C TRP A 237 -26.23 21.54 -5.79
N GLU A 238 -26.10 21.52 -7.12
CA GLU A 238 -26.80 20.58 -8.01
C GLU A 238 -26.70 19.10 -7.60
N ALA A 239 -25.55 18.65 -7.06
CA ALA A 239 -25.35 17.27 -6.63
C ALA A 239 -26.09 16.86 -5.33
N TYR A 240 -26.64 17.82 -4.58
CA TYR A 240 -27.26 17.60 -3.26
C TYR A 240 -28.67 18.17 -3.15
N VAL A 241 -29.35 18.33 -4.29
CA VAL A 241 -30.62 19.02 -4.48
C VAL A 241 -31.72 18.09 -4.97
#